data_AF-A0A7I9UWQ8-F1
#
_entry.id   AF-A0A7I9UWQ8-F1
#
_cell.length_a   1.000
_cell.length_b   1.000
_cell.length_c   1.000
_cell.angle_alpha   90.00
_cell.angle_beta   90.00
_cell.angle_gamma   90.00
#
_symmetry.space_group_name_H-M   'P 1'
#
loop_
_entity.id
_entity.type
_entity.pdbx_description
1 polymer ?
#
loop_
_entity_poly.entity_id
_entity_poly.type
_entity_poly.pdbx_seq_one_letter_code
_entity_poly.pdbx_strand_id
1 'polypeptide(L)'
;MTGSDGTARRGYKRVLLKLGGEMFGGGEVGLDPDVVAAVADQIAEVVRDGAQIAVVIGGGNFFRGAELQQRGLDRARSDYMGMLGTVMNCLALQDFLEKRGVTTRVQTAITMGQVAEPYLPLRAVRHLEKGRVVIFGAGMGMPYFSTDTTAAQRALEIKAEVVLMAKAVDGVYTADPREDPDATMFTEISHRDVLDKELKVADATAFSLCMDNKMPMLVFNLLTEGNIARAIAGERIGTLVTT
;
A
#
# COMPACT_ATOMS: atom_id res chain seq x y z
N MET A 1 19.01 -35.90 -11.32
CA MET A 1 18.83 -34.57 -11.96
C MET A 1 17.34 -34.25 -12.02
N THR A 2 17.00 -32.96 -12.07
CA THR A 2 15.66 -32.34 -12.07
C THR A 2 15.03 -32.05 -10.69
N GLY A 3 15.71 -31.19 -9.92
CA GLY A 3 15.02 -30.28 -9.01
C GLY A 3 14.88 -28.93 -9.73
N SER A 4 13.66 -28.47 -9.93
CA SER A 4 13.37 -27.18 -10.56
C SER A 4 13.82 -26.06 -9.63
N ASP A 5 14.99 -25.47 -9.90
CA ASP A 5 15.36 -24.16 -9.37
C ASP A 5 14.36 -23.13 -9.93
N GLY A 6 13.32 -22.86 -9.14
CA GLY A 6 12.35 -21.81 -9.42
C GLY A 6 13.07 -20.47 -9.31
N THR A 7 13.50 -19.93 -10.45
CA THR A 7 14.21 -18.66 -10.52
C THR A 7 13.39 -17.54 -9.87
N ALA A 8 13.99 -16.90 -8.86
CA ALA A 8 13.45 -15.69 -8.24
C ALA A 8 13.29 -14.60 -9.30
N ARG A 9 12.26 -13.76 -9.16
CA ARG A 9 12.08 -12.58 -10.01
C ARG A 9 13.21 -11.59 -9.72
N ARG A 10 13.46 -10.68 -10.65
CA ARG A 10 14.35 -9.54 -10.39
C ARG A 10 13.76 -8.73 -9.22
N GLY A 11 14.53 -8.54 -8.15
CA GLY A 11 14.14 -7.70 -7.03
C GLY A 11 13.93 -6.24 -7.43
N TYR A 12 13.13 -5.54 -6.64
CA TYR A 12 12.72 -4.17 -6.87
C TYR A 12 13.57 -3.20 -6.05
N LYS A 13 14.04 -2.12 -6.67
CA LYS A 13 14.80 -1.07 -5.99
C LYS A 13 13.91 0.00 -5.38
N ARG A 14 12.88 0.44 -6.12
CA ARG A 14 11.94 1.48 -5.69
C ARG A 14 10.54 0.95 -5.73
N VAL A 15 9.86 0.95 -4.59
CA VAL A 15 8.52 0.39 -4.45
C VAL A 15 7.59 1.38 -3.78
N LEU A 16 6.30 1.27 -4.11
CA LEU A 16 5.24 1.89 -3.33
C LEU A 16 4.49 0.82 -2.57
N LEU A 17 4.55 0.86 -1.25
CA LEU A 17 3.83 -0.02 -0.35
C LEU A 17 2.47 0.60 0.00
N LYS A 18 1.39 -0.04 -0.41
CA LYS A 18 0.03 0.35 -0.02
C LYS A 18 -0.43 -0.51 1.15
N LEU A 19 -0.74 0.15 2.26
CA LEU A 19 -1.26 -0.45 3.48
C LEU A 19 -2.76 -0.11 3.63
N GLY A 20 -3.59 -1.11 3.95
CA GLY A 20 -4.95 -0.88 4.44
C GLY A 20 -4.94 -0.21 5.82
N GLY A 21 -5.80 0.77 6.04
CA GLY A 21 -5.86 1.49 7.32
C GLY A 21 -6.46 0.63 8.42
N GLU A 22 -7.40 -0.24 8.06
CA GLU A 22 -8.10 -1.16 8.96
C GLU A 22 -7.12 -2.09 9.71
N MET A 23 -6.00 -2.45 9.07
CA MET A 23 -4.95 -3.25 9.71
C MET A 23 -4.34 -2.52 10.91
N PHE A 24 -4.15 -1.20 10.81
CA PHE A 24 -3.58 -0.40 11.90
C PHE A 24 -4.53 -0.26 13.09
N GLY A 25 -5.81 -0.62 12.96
CA GLY A 25 -6.76 -0.59 14.08
C GLY A 25 -6.83 -1.89 14.88
N GLY A 26 -6.14 -2.96 14.47
CA GLY A 26 -6.21 -4.25 15.18
C GLY A 26 -7.61 -4.90 15.21
N GLY A 27 -8.53 -4.43 14.35
CA GLY A 27 -9.95 -4.82 14.36
C GLY A 27 -10.88 -3.83 15.07
N GLU A 28 -10.33 -2.85 15.80
CA GLU A 28 -11.08 -1.81 16.51
C GLU A 28 -10.89 -0.42 15.89
N VAL A 29 -11.64 0.56 16.40
CA VAL A 29 -11.45 1.96 16.01
C VAL A 29 -10.27 2.53 16.78
N GLY A 30 -9.29 3.07 16.07
CA GLY A 30 -8.09 3.65 16.67
C GLY A 30 -6.80 3.13 16.06
N LEU A 31 -5.76 3.05 16.87
CA LEU A 31 -4.43 2.63 16.46
C LEU A 31 -3.95 1.51 17.39
N ASP A 32 -3.56 0.38 16.82
CA ASP A 32 -2.90 -0.73 17.48
C ASP A 32 -1.37 -0.52 17.36
N PRO A 33 -0.67 -0.17 18.47
CA PRO A 33 0.77 0.07 18.45
C PRO A 33 1.60 -1.14 18.03
N ASP A 34 1.14 -2.35 18.32
CA ASP A 34 1.88 -3.59 18.06
C ASP A 34 1.86 -3.90 16.56
N VAL A 35 0.72 -3.67 15.89
CA VAL A 35 0.64 -3.79 14.43
C VAL A 35 1.51 -2.75 13.73
N VAL A 36 1.47 -1.48 14.19
CA VAL A 36 2.30 -0.42 13.62
C VAL A 36 3.79 -0.71 13.84
N ALA A 37 4.16 -1.23 15.01
CA ALA A 37 5.52 -1.68 15.32
C ALA A 37 5.99 -2.77 14.37
N ALA A 38 5.21 -3.83 14.20
CA ALA A 38 5.56 -4.95 13.32
C ALA A 38 5.77 -4.51 11.87
N VAL A 39 4.93 -3.61 11.37
CA VAL A 39 5.09 -3.03 10.03
C VAL A 39 6.34 -2.15 9.94
N ALA A 40 6.60 -1.32 10.96
CA ALA A 40 7.79 -0.49 11.01
C ALA A 40 9.08 -1.31 11.08
N ASP A 41 9.09 -2.45 11.80
CA ASP A 41 10.22 -3.40 11.84
C ASP A 41 10.53 -3.97 10.46
N GLN A 42 9.50 -4.48 9.76
CA GLN A 42 9.67 -5.01 8.41
C GLN A 42 10.15 -3.94 7.42
N ILE A 43 9.63 -2.72 7.47
CA ILE A 43 10.09 -1.62 6.60
C ILE A 43 11.54 -1.23 6.95
N ALA A 44 11.88 -1.16 8.24
CA ALA A 44 13.23 -0.77 8.66
C ALA A 44 14.30 -1.78 8.22
N GLU A 45 13.97 -3.07 8.19
CA GLU A 45 14.83 -4.13 7.64
C GLU A 45 15.18 -3.85 6.18
N VAL A 46 14.19 -3.70 5.30
CA VAL A 46 14.41 -3.56 3.86
C VAL A 46 15.04 -2.23 3.44
N VAL A 47 14.79 -1.15 4.19
CA VAL A 47 15.45 0.15 3.94
C VAL A 47 16.95 0.08 4.24
N ARG A 48 17.35 -0.70 5.27
CA ARG A 48 18.77 -0.91 5.59
C ARG A 48 19.51 -1.63 4.46
N ASP A 49 18.81 -2.47 3.69
CA ASP A 49 19.34 -3.16 2.52
C ASP A 49 19.36 -2.28 1.25
N GLY A 50 18.95 -1.01 1.36
CA GLY A 50 19.04 -0.01 0.28
C GLY A 50 17.80 0.12 -0.59
N ALA A 51 16.68 -0.52 -0.21
CA ALA A 51 15.40 -0.34 -0.88
C ALA A 51 14.86 1.09 -0.69
N GLN A 52 14.31 1.66 -1.75
CA GLN A 52 13.64 2.97 -1.74
C GLN A 52 12.13 2.77 -1.57
N ILE A 53 11.60 3.04 -0.38
CA ILE A 53 10.21 2.74 -0.04
C ILE A 53 9.41 4.02 0.12
N ALA A 54 8.34 4.11 -0.65
CA ALA A 54 7.23 5.02 -0.38
C ALA A 54 6.04 4.25 0.17
N VAL A 55 5.25 4.89 1.03
CA VAL A 55 4.11 4.26 1.69
C VAL A 55 2.85 5.09 1.47
N VAL A 56 1.73 4.42 1.15
CA VAL A 56 0.37 4.99 1.21
C VAL A 56 -0.43 4.17 2.22
N ILE A 57 -1.10 4.83 3.17
CA ILE A 57 -1.87 4.16 4.22
C ILE A 57 -3.33 4.62 4.14
N GLY A 58 -4.26 3.66 4.21
CA GLY A 58 -5.70 3.93 4.37
C GLY A 58 -6.03 4.59 5.72
N GLY A 59 -7.24 5.14 5.85
CA GLY A 59 -7.74 5.76 7.09
C GLY A 59 -8.91 5.01 7.74
N GLY A 60 -9.20 3.79 7.29
CA GLY A 60 -10.41 3.03 7.65
C GLY A 60 -10.53 2.64 9.13
N ASN A 61 -9.41 2.60 9.87
CA ASN A 61 -9.37 2.37 11.31
C ASN A 61 -9.91 3.54 12.13
N PHE A 62 -9.82 4.78 11.65
CA PHE A 62 -10.43 5.94 12.33
C PHE A 62 -11.82 6.26 11.81
N PHE A 63 -12.07 5.96 10.54
CA PHE A 63 -13.25 6.44 9.86
C PHE A 63 -13.78 5.44 8.83
N ARG A 64 -14.93 4.82 9.15
CA ARG A 64 -15.66 3.93 8.25
C ARG A 64 -16.71 4.71 7.48
N GLY A 65 -16.27 5.40 6.43
CA GLY A 65 -17.11 6.35 5.69
C GLY A 65 -18.43 5.78 5.17
N ALA A 66 -18.48 4.50 4.78
CA ALA A 66 -19.70 3.85 4.32
C ALA A 66 -20.78 3.77 5.41
N GLU A 67 -20.41 3.49 6.66
CA GLU A 67 -21.35 3.38 7.79
C GLU A 67 -21.95 4.76 8.16
N LEU A 68 -21.14 5.82 8.07
CA LEU A 68 -21.58 7.18 8.41
C LEU A 68 -22.35 7.87 7.27
N GLN A 69 -22.06 7.53 6.01
CA GLN A 69 -22.86 7.97 4.87
C GLN A 69 -24.29 7.42 4.93
N GLN A 70 -24.44 6.15 5.32
CA GLN A 70 -25.77 5.55 5.56
C GLN A 70 -26.57 6.28 6.64
N ARG A 71 -25.88 7.02 7.53
CA ARG A 71 -26.47 7.82 8.62
C ARG A 71 -26.62 9.31 8.27
N GLY A 72 -26.48 9.68 7.00
CA GLY A 72 -26.79 11.02 6.49
C GLY A 72 -25.59 11.98 6.36
N LEU A 73 -24.35 11.49 6.54
CA LEU A 73 -23.17 12.31 6.29
C LEU A 73 -22.92 12.45 4.78
N ASP A 74 -22.69 13.68 4.32
CA ASP A 74 -22.30 13.94 2.94
C ASP A 74 -21.01 13.20 2.56
N ARG A 75 -21.00 12.57 1.38
CA ARG A 75 -19.88 11.75 0.91
C ARG A 75 -18.58 12.55 0.82
N ALA A 76 -18.61 13.78 0.31
CA ALA A 76 -17.40 14.57 0.15
C ALA A 76 -16.78 14.93 1.52
N ARG A 77 -17.62 15.26 2.51
CA ARG A 77 -17.17 15.49 3.90
C ARG A 77 -16.61 14.21 4.53
N SER A 78 -17.28 13.08 4.32
CA SER A 78 -16.81 11.75 4.74
C SER A 78 -15.40 11.46 4.20
N ASP A 79 -15.16 11.72 2.92
CA ASP A 79 -13.86 11.46 2.30
C ASP A 79 -12.75 12.36 2.87
N TYR A 80 -13.04 13.63 3.20
CA TYR A 80 -12.10 14.49 3.92
C TYR A 80 -11.77 13.97 5.32
N MET A 81 -12.76 13.46 6.06
CA MET A 81 -12.50 12.82 7.36
C MET A 81 -11.61 11.58 7.21
N GLY A 82 -11.87 10.76 6.19
CA GLY A 82 -11.02 9.62 5.84
C GLY A 82 -9.59 10.06 5.51
N MET A 83 -9.41 11.13 4.73
CA MET A 83 -8.10 11.70 4.41
C MET A 83 -7.35 12.16 5.67
N LEU A 84 -8.02 12.75 6.66
CA LEU A 84 -7.38 13.08 7.95
C LEU A 84 -6.96 11.83 8.72
N GLY A 85 -7.78 10.76 8.68
CA GLY A 85 -7.41 9.46 9.24
C GLY A 85 -6.13 8.88 8.61
N THR A 86 -5.94 9.04 7.30
CA THR A 86 -4.67 8.63 6.65
C THR A 86 -3.48 9.40 7.21
N VAL A 87 -3.61 10.70 7.50
CA VAL A 87 -2.53 11.52 8.06
C VAL A 87 -2.17 11.07 9.47
N MET A 88 -3.17 10.74 10.29
CA MET A 88 -2.94 10.19 11.63
C MET A 88 -2.11 8.89 11.57
N ASN A 89 -2.45 7.97 10.67
CA ASN A 89 -1.66 6.76 10.46
C ASN A 89 -0.25 7.04 9.94
N CYS A 90 -0.08 8.04 9.08
CA CYS A 90 1.24 8.43 8.57
C CYS A 90 2.16 8.91 9.70
N LEU A 91 1.64 9.74 10.61
CA LEU A 91 2.39 10.25 11.76
C LEU A 91 2.75 9.12 12.73
N ALA A 92 1.83 8.18 12.96
CA ALA A 92 2.09 7.00 13.77
C ALA A 92 3.23 6.15 13.18
N LEU A 93 3.14 5.81 11.89
CA LEU A 93 4.20 5.03 11.23
C LEU A 93 5.54 5.80 11.22
N GLN A 94 5.50 7.12 11.03
CA GLN A 94 6.69 7.97 11.08
C GLN A 94 7.43 7.82 12.41
N ASP A 95 6.75 7.99 13.54
CA ASP A 95 7.35 7.88 14.87
C ASP A 95 7.97 6.50 15.13
N PHE A 96 7.27 5.43 14.74
CA PHE A 96 7.77 4.06 14.93
C PHE A 96 8.99 3.75 14.05
N LEU A 97 9.05 4.29 12.82
CA LEU A 97 10.21 4.17 11.94
C LEU A 97 11.40 4.99 12.46
N GLU A 98 11.17 6.21 12.96
CA GLU A 98 12.23 7.07 13.50
C GLU A 98 12.86 6.45 14.77
N LYS A 99 12.06 5.79 15.62
CA LYS A 99 12.56 4.98 16.75
C LYS A 99 13.45 3.81 16.34
N ARG A 100 13.34 3.35 15.09
CA ARG A 100 14.17 2.30 14.48
C ARG A 100 15.35 2.87 13.69
N GLY A 101 15.62 4.16 13.81
CA GLY A 101 16.72 4.84 13.12
C GLY A 101 16.47 5.09 11.63
N VAL A 102 15.24 4.87 11.13
CA VAL A 102 14.88 5.13 9.74
C VAL A 102 14.51 6.60 9.60
N THR A 103 15.21 7.33 8.74
CA THR A 103 14.83 8.72 8.44
C THR A 103 13.59 8.74 7.55
N THR A 104 12.54 9.42 7.99
CA THR A 104 11.24 9.45 7.29
C THR A 104 10.82 10.85 6.88
N ARG A 105 9.90 10.97 5.91
CA ARG A 105 9.22 12.21 5.56
C ARG A 105 7.75 11.95 5.25
N VAL A 106 6.86 12.55 6.02
CA VAL A 106 5.43 12.58 5.71
C VAL A 106 5.16 13.72 4.74
N GLN A 107 4.48 13.41 3.64
CA GLN A 107 4.02 14.38 2.65
C GLN A 107 2.51 14.28 2.48
N THR A 108 1.80 15.41 2.48
CA THR A 108 0.34 15.43 2.38
C THR A 108 -0.16 16.12 1.12
N ALA A 109 -1.22 15.56 0.52
CA ALA A 109 -1.89 16.19 -0.62
C ALA A 109 -2.66 17.46 -0.23
N ILE A 110 -3.22 17.48 0.99
CA ILE A 110 -3.81 18.68 1.60
C ILE A 110 -2.71 19.38 2.42
N THR A 111 -2.44 20.64 2.12
CA THR A 111 -1.38 21.41 2.79
C THR A 111 -1.68 21.58 4.27
N MET A 112 -0.76 21.14 5.12
CA MET A 112 -0.82 21.29 6.58
C MET A 112 0.57 21.58 7.15
N GLY A 113 1.04 22.81 6.95
CA GLY A 113 2.47 23.17 7.11
C GLY A 113 3.06 22.97 8.51
N GLN A 114 2.26 22.89 9.57
CA GLN A 114 2.73 22.58 10.93
C GLN A 114 2.86 21.08 11.20
N VAL A 115 2.31 20.23 10.35
CA VAL A 115 2.17 18.78 10.57
C VAL A 115 3.04 17.99 9.61
N ALA A 116 3.03 18.34 8.32
CA ALA A 116 3.71 17.57 7.28
C ALA A 116 4.15 18.45 6.10
N GLU A 117 5.12 17.95 5.33
CA GLU A 117 5.52 18.61 4.08
C GLU A 117 4.36 18.57 3.07
N PRO A 118 4.13 19.62 2.27
CA PRO A 118 3.23 19.50 1.12
C PRO A 118 3.81 18.50 0.11
N TYR A 119 2.94 17.69 -0.50
CA TYR A 119 3.35 16.76 -1.54
C TYR A 119 3.96 17.48 -2.74
N LEU A 120 5.15 17.05 -3.13
CA LEU A 120 5.80 17.46 -4.37
C LEU A 120 6.59 16.26 -4.93
N PRO A 121 6.24 15.74 -6.12
CA PRO A 121 6.83 14.51 -6.66
C PRO A 121 8.36 14.52 -6.69
N LEU A 122 8.96 15.61 -7.18
CA LEU A 122 10.42 15.74 -7.29
C LEU A 122 11.11 15.75 -5.92
N ARG A 123 10.44 16.28 -4.88
CA ARG A 123 10.96 16.24 -3.51
C ARG A 123 10.84 14.84 -2.92
N ALA A 124 9.74 14.13 -3.18
CA ALA A 124 9.58 12.73 -2.78
C ALA A 124 10.70 11.86 -3.37
N VAL A 125 10.94 11.97 -4.69
CA VAL A 125 12.05 11.27 -5.36
C VAL A 125 13.40 11.61 -4.72
N ARG A 126 13.66 12.87 -4.41
CA ARG A 126 14.92 13.28 -3.76
C ARG A 126 15.07 12.74 -2.34
N HIS A 127 13.99 12.55 -1.60
CA HIS A 127 14.01 11.90 -0.29
C HIS A 127 14.32 10.41 -0.44
N LEU A 128 13.66 9.72 -1.37
CA LEU A 128 13.90 8.30 -1.68
C LEU A 128 15.36 8.04 -2.11
N GLU A 129 15.93 8.90 -2.95
CA GLU A 129 17.35 8.83 -3.36
C GLU A 129 18.34 8.94 -2.19
N LYS A 130 17.92 9.57 -1.09
CA LYS A 130 18.73 9.72 0.14
C LYS A 130 18.50 8.58 1.14
N GLY A 131 17.79 7.52 0.75
CA GLY A 131 17.46 6.40 1.63
C GLY A 131 16.40 6.72 2.69
N ARG A 132 15.61 7.78 2.49
CA ARG A 132 14.50 8.11 3.40
C ARG A 132 13.23 7.40 2.98
N VAL A 133 12.45 6.95 3.95
CA VAL A 133 11.07 6.50 3.68
C VAL A 133 10.18 7.71 3.48
N VAL A 134 9.38 7.71 2.42
CA VAL A 134 8.38 8.77 2.15
C VAL A 134 6.99 8.21 2.41
N ILE A 135 6.22 8.87 3.27
CA ILE A 135 4.88 8.43 3.66
C ILE A 135 3.87 9.44 3.15
N PHE A 136 2.95 9.01 2.28
CA PHE A 136 1.96 9.89 1.66
C PHE A 136 0.64 9.87 2.44
N GLY A 137 0.27 11.03 2.99
CA GLY A 137 -0.99 11.26 3.69
C GLY A 137 -1.97 12.11 2.89
N ALA A 138 -3.21 12.14 3.37
CA ALA A 138 -4.35 12.84 2.78
C ALA A 138 -4.74 12.39 1.36
N GLY A 139 -4.42 11.15 0.97
CA GLY A 139 -4.84 10.56 -0.31
C GLY A 139 -4.43 11.42 -1.53
N MET A 140 -5.38 11.63 -2.44
CA MET A 140 -5.23 12.57 -3.56
C MET A 140 -5.62 14.02 -3.22
N GLY A 141 -6.06 14.29 -1.99
CA GLY A 141 -6.52 15.61 -1.55
C GLY A 141 -7.89 16.01 -2.10
N MET A 142 -8.60 15.09 -2.77
CA MET A 142 -9.92 15.30 -3.33
C MET A 142 -10.84 14.11 -3.02
N PRO A 143 -12.12 14.36 -2.72
CA PRO A 143 -13.11 13.31 -2.51
C PRO A 143 -13.31 12.40 -3.74
N TYR A 144 -14.06 11.31 -3.55
CA TYR A 144 -14.41 10.29 -4.56
C TYR A 144 -13.30 9.33 -4.98
N PHE A 145 -12.08 9.51 -4.46
CA PHE A 145 -10.95 8.67 -4.78
C PHE A 145 -10.47 7.84 -3.60
N SER A 146 -10.05 6.61 -3.90
CA SER A 146 -9.57 5.68 -2.88
C SER A 146 -8.07 5.89 -2.59
N THR A 147 -7.60 5.21 -1.53
CA THR A 147 -6.16 5.11 -1.26
C THR A 147 -5.44 4.16 -2.22
N ASP A 148 -6.13 3.21 -2.85
CA ASP A 148 -5.55 2.38 -3.91
C ASP A 148 -5.29 3.24 -5.16
N THR A 149 -6.20 4.14 -5.53
CA THR A 149 -5.99 5.09 -6.64
C THR A 149 -4.82 6.02 -6.33
N THR A 150 -4.73 6.50 -5.08
CA THR A 150 -3.59 7.30 -4.63
C THR A 150 -2.29 6.52 -4.76
N ALA A 151 -2.25 5.26 -4.36
CA ALA A 151 -1.07 4.40 -4.46
C ALA A 151 -0.60 4.23 -5.90
N ALA A 152 -1.50 3.90 -6.83
CA ALA A 152 -1.19 3.79 -8.25
C ALA A 152 -0.62 5.11 -8.81
N GLN A 153 -1.27 6.23 -8.50
CA GLN A 153 -0.88 7.55 -8.98
C GLN A 153 0.49 7.98 -8.43
N ARG A 154 0.74 7.81 -7.13
CA ARG A 154 2.01 8.18 -6.51
C ARG A 154 3.15 7.29 -6.98
N ALA A 155 2.88 6.01 -7.23
CA ALA A 155 3.87 5.06 -7.75
C ALA A 155 4.38 5.50 -9.13
N LEU A 156 3.48 5.96 -9.99
CA LEU A 156 3.83 6.51 -11.30
C LEU A 156 4.68 7.78 -11.17
N GLU A 157 4.27 8.73 -10.33
CA GLU A 157 4.97 10.01 -10.15
C GLU A 157 6.39 9.86 -9.58
N ILE A 158 6.58 8.92 -8.65
CA ILE A 158 7.89 8.62 -8.07
C ILE A 158 8.69 7.61 -8.88
N LYS A 159 8.14 7.10 -10.00
CA LYS A 159 8.77 6.06 -10.84
C LYS A 159 9.11 4.79 -10.05
N ALA A 160 8.17 4.33 -9.22
CA ALA A 160 8.28 3.02 -8.59
C ALA A 160 8.28 1.91 -9.65
N GLU A 161 8.90 0.79 -9.32
CA GLU A 161 8.99 -0.39 -10.19
C GLU A 161 7.80 -1.33 -9.99
N VAL A 162 7.10 -1.22 -8.85
CA VAL A 162 5.92 -2.01 -8.50
C VAL A 162 5.10 -1.32 -7.41
N VAL A 163 3.78 -1.52 -7.43
CA VAL A 163 2.89 -1.25 -6.31
C VAL A 163 2.71 -2.52 -5.48
N LEU A 164 3.23 -2.51 -4.26
CA LEU A 164 3.09 -3.59 -3.29
C LEU A 164 1.76 -3.41 -2.54
N MET A 165 0.77 -4.24 -2.86
CA MET A 165 -0.56 -4.22 -2.28
C MET A 165 -0.61 -5.17 -1.09
N ALA A 166 -0.33 -4.64 0.10
CA ALA A 166 -0.39 -5.40 1.34
C ALA A 166 -1.86 -5.60 1.78
N LYS A 167 -2.25 -6.87 1.89
CA LYS A 167 -3.59 -7.32 2.30
C LYS A 167 -3.48 -8.31 3.46
N ALA A 168 -4.62 -8.72 4.00
CA ALA A 168 -4.75 -9.80 4.99
C ALA A 168 -5.00 -11.18 4.34
N VAL A 169 -4.76 -11.30 3.03
CA VAL A 169 -4.88 -12.53 2.24
C VAL A 169 -3.59 -12.73 1.46
N ASP A 170 -3.27 -13.98 1.11
CA ASP A 170 -1.99 -14.34 0.49
C ASP A 170 -1.81 -13.81 -0.93
N GLY A 171 -2.89 -13.55 -1.65
CA GLY A 171 -2.85 -13.07 -3.03
C GLY A 171 -4.25 -12.87 -3.61
N VAL A 172 -4.34 -12.95 -4.93
CA VAL A 172 -5.58 -12.95 -5.69
C VAL A 172 -6.03 -14.39 -5.90
N TYR A 173 -7.30 -14.65 -5.62
CA TYR A 173 -7.91 -15.96 -5.73
C TYR A 173 -8.99 -15.98 -6.83
N THR A 174 -9.35 -17.18 -7.30
CA THR A 174 -10.46 -17.38 -8.24
C THR A 174 -11.83 -17.00 -7.66
N ALA A 175 -11.99 -17.11 -6.34
CA ALA A 175 -13.16 -16.73 -5.56
C ALA A 175 -12.71 -16.29 -4.16
N ASP A 176 -13.61 -15.80 -3.29
CA ASP A 176 -13.23 -15.48 -1.91
C ASP A 176 -12.90 -16.78 -1.15
N PRO A 177 -11.65 -17.00 -0.71
CA PRO A 177 -11.25 -18.25 -0.05
C PRO A 177 -11.91 -18.47 1.31
N ARG A 178 -12.61 -17.46 1.85
CA ARG A 178 -13.42 -17.59 3.08
C ARG A 178 -14.81 -18.15 2.81
N GLU A 179 -15.31 -17.99 1.59
CA GLU A 179 -16.65 -18.42 1.17
C GLU A 179 -16.60 -19.67 0.29
N ASP A 180 -15.53 -19.83 -0.49
CA ASP A 180 -15.33 -20.93 -1.43
C ASP A 180 -14.05 -21.73 -1.07
N PRO A 181 -14.18 -22.98 -0.58
CA PRO A 181 -13.03 -23.82 -0.24
C PRO A 181 -12.23 -24.30 -1.46
N ASP A 182 -12.79 -24.25 -2.67
CA ASP A 182 -12.13 -24.62 -3.92
C ASP A 182 -11.39 -23.42 -4.54
N ALA A 183 -11.38 -22.25 -3.88
CA ALA A 183 -10.69 -21.06 -4.33
C ALA A 183 -9.17 -21.29 -4.46
N THR A 184 -8.65 -21.16 -5.68
CA THR A 184 -7.22 -21.29 -5.96
C THR A 184 -6.55 -19.93 -6.12
N MET A 185 -5.36 -19.77 -5.54
CA MET A 185 -4.57 -18.54 -5.66
C MET A 185 -3.82 -18.51 -7.00
N PHE A 186 -3.83 -17.35 -7.65
CA PHE A 186 -2.98 -17.09 -8.82
C PHE A 186 -1.56 -16.73 -8.36
N THR A 187 -0.52 -17.23 -9.04
CA THR A 187 0.86 -16.75 -8.82
C THR A 187 1.17 -15.53 -9.68
N GLU A 188 0.60 -15.50 -10.88
CA GLU A 188 0.71 -14.44 -11.89
C GLU A 188 -0.61 -14.36 -12.64
N ILE A 189 -1.05 -13.14 -12.95
CA ILE A 189 -2.27 -12.89 -13.72
C ILE A 189 -2.13 -11.59 -14.51
N SER A 190 -2.71 -11.51 -15.70
CA SER A 190 -2.64 -10.27 -16.46
C SER A 190 -3.60 -9.22 -15.92
N HIS A 191 -3.32 -7.93 -16.16
CA HIS A 191 -4.28 -6.89 -15.79
C HIS A 191 -5.65 -7.13 -16.45
N ARG A 192 -5.64 -7.54 -17.72
CA ARG A 192 -6.85 -7.81 -18.49
C ARG A 192 -7.65 -8.98 -17.92
N ASP A 193 -6.99 -10.06 -17.54
CA ASP A 193 -7.67 -11.23 -16.96
C ASP A 193 -8.35 -10.91 -15.63
N VAL A 194 -7.76 -10.04 -14.80
CA VAL A 194 -8.39 -9.57 -13.56
C VAL A 194 -9.69 -8.82 -13.84
N LEU A 195 -9.73 -7.97 -14.88
CA LEU A 195 -10.93 -7.26 -15.29
C LEU A 195 -11.98 -8.22 -15.89
N ASP A 196 -11.56 -9.08 -16.81
CA ASP A 196 -12.44 -10.03 -17.50
C ASP A 196 -13.07 -11.05 -16.52
N LYS A 197 -12.37 -11.39 -15.44
CA LYS A 197 -12.83 -12.29 -14.37
C LYS A 197 -13.44 -11.55 -13.17
N GLU A 198 -13.57 -10.23 -13.22
CA GLU A 198 -14.11 -9.37 -12.15
C GLU A 198 -13.45 -9.61 -10.75
N LEU A 199 -12.15 -9.90 -10.73
CA LEU A 199 -11.44 -10.22 -9.48
C LEU A 199 -11.20 -8.95 -8.65
N LYS A 200 -11.52 -9.02 -7.35
CA LYS A 200 -11.41 -7.88 -6.42
C LYS A 200 -9.98 -7.65 -5.93
N VAL A 201 -9.15 -7.01 -6.76
CA VAL A 201 -7.75 -6.69 -6.41
C VAL A 201 -7.60 -5.30 -5.79
N ALA A 202 -8.09 -4.29 -6.49
CA ALA A 202 -8.10 -2.88 -6.14
C ALA A 202 -9.39 -2.25 -6.71
N ASP A 203 -9.67 -0.98 -6.40
CA ASP A 203 -10.75 -0.29 -7.11
C ASP A 203 -10.42 -0.15 -8.61
N ALA A 204 -11.46 -0.12 -9.44
CA ALA A 204 -11.33 -0.09 -10.90
C ALA A 204 -10.49 1.09 -11.41
N THR A 205 -10.53 2.25 -10.76
CA THR A 205 -9.76 3.43 -11.17
C THR A 205 -8.26 3.21 -10.97
N ALA A 206 -7.87 2.71 -9.78
CA ALA A 206 -6.49 2.36 -9.47
C ALA A 206 -5.95 1.31 -10.45
N PHE A 207 -6.78 0.30 -10.71
CA PHE A 207 -6.43 -0.82 -11.56
C PHE A 207 -6.21 -0.40 -13.01
N SER A 208 -7.15 0.35 -13.59
CA SER A 208 -7.02 0.88 -14.96
C SER A 208 -5.80 1.79 -15.09
N LEU A 209 -5.53 2.64 -14.09
CA LEU A 209 -4.35 3.50 -14.09
C LEU A 209 -3.04 2.69 -14.13
N CYS A 210 -2.96 1.59 -13.38
CA CYS A 210 -1.82 0.68 -13.41
C CYS A 210 -1.70 -0.04 -14.75
N MET A 211 -2.80 -0.56 -15.29
CA MET A 211 -2.84 -1.25 -16.58
C MET A 211 -2.35 -0.36 -17.73
N ASP A 212 -2.91 0.85 -17.86
CA ASP A 212 -2.59 1.80 -18.95
C ASP A 212 -1.12 2.22 -18.93
N ASN A 213 -0.51 2.26 -17.76
CA ASN A 213 0.88 2.67 -17.57
C ASN A 213 1.84 1.49 -17.39
N LYS A 214 1.37 0.24 -17.55
CA LYS A 214 2.15 -0.99 -17.37
C LYS A 214 2.84 -1.05 -15.99
N MET A 215 2.21 -0.50 -14.96
CA MET A 215 2.70 -0.52 -13.59
C MET A 215 2.34 -1.86 -12.95
N PRO A 216 3.31 -2.71 -12.59
CA PRO A 216 3.02 -3.98 -11.93
C PRO A 216 2.40 -3.77 -10.54
N MET A 217 1.51 -4.67 -10.15
CA MET A 217 0.96 -4.72 -8.80
C MET A 217 1.28 -6.09 -8.19
N LEU A 218 1.83 -6.14 -6.98
CA LEU A 218 2.07 -7.38 -6.25
C LEU A 218 1.12 -7.44 -5.04
N VAL A 219 0.16 -8.36 -5.07
CA VAL A 219 -0.76 -8.59 -3.96
C VAL A 219 -0.18 -9.67 -3.06
N PHE A 220 -0.02 -9.37 -1.77
CA PHE A 220 0.58 -10.30 -0.82
C PHE A 220 0.07 -10.07 0.61
N ASN A 221 0.26 -11.09 1.45
CA ASN A 221 -0.11 -11.04 2.86
C ASN A 221 0.95 -10.30 3.68
N LEU A 222 0.54 -9.22 4.37
CA LEU A 222 1.41 -8.44 5.25
C LEU A 222 1.63 -9.08 6.62
N LEU A 223 0.68 -9.90 7.07
CA LEU A 223 0.67 -10.48 8.43
C LEU A 223 1.75 -11.56 8.60
N THR A 224 2.30 -12.07 7.50
CA THR A 224 3.45 -12.98 7.54
C THR A 224 4.73 -12.16 7.68
N GLU A 225 5.47 -12.40 8.77
CA GLU A 225 6.75 -11.75 9.02
C GLU A 225 7.73 -11.94 7.85
N GLY A 226 8.47 -10.87 7.52
CA GLY A 226 9.45 -10.87 6.43
C GLY A 226 8.86 -10.77 5.02
N ASN A 227 7.54 -10.80 4.83
CA ASN A 227 6.97 -10.78 3.47
C ASN A 227 7.26 -9.49 2.70
N ILE A 228 7.44 -8.33 3.36
CA ILE A 228 7.89 -7.12 2.66
C ILE A 228 9.27 -7.33 2.05
N ALA A 229 10.21 -7.91 2.80
CA ALA A 229 11.57 -8.21 2.31
C ALA A 229 11.54 -9.19 1.15
N ARG A 230 10.78 -10.27 1.28
CA ARG A 230 10.62 -11.30 0.25
C ARG A 230 9.98 -10.74 -1.04
N ALA A 231 8.96 -9.90 -0.91
CA ALA A 231 8.34 -9.18 -2.04
C ALA A 231 9.36 -8.31 -2.78
N ILE A 232 10.13 -7.51 -2.04
CA ILE A 232 11.15 -6.60 -2.60
C ILE A 232 12.31 -7.39 -3.22
N ALA A 233 12.72 -8.50 -2.62
CA ALA A 233 13.76 -9.38 -3.15
C ALA A 233 13.35 -10.09 -4.45
N GLY A 234 12.06 -10.07 -4.80
CA GLY A 234 11.54 -10.75 -6.00
C GLY A 234 11.22 -12.22 -5.76
N GLU A 235 11.06 -12.67 -4.51
CA GLU A 235 10.56 -14.00 -4.24
C GLU A 235 9.14 -14.18 -4.80
N ARG A 236 8.80 -15.41 -5.18
CA ARG A 236 7.47 -15.76 -5.68
C ARG A 236 6.48 -15.89 -4.52
N ILE A 237 6.13 -14.76 -3.92
CA ILE A 237 5.05 -14.66 -2.92
C ILE A 237 3.83 -13.96 -3.51
N GLY A 238 2.66 -14.37 -3.05
CA GLY A 238 1.37 -13.86 -3.49
C GLY A 238 1.17 -13.86 -5.00
N THR A 239 0.50 -12.83 -5.52
CA THR A 239 0.12 -12.72 -6.93
C THR A 239 0.69 -11.47 -7.57
N LEU A 240 1.47 -11.67 -8.63
CA LEU A 240 1.91 -10.56 -9.48
C LEU A 240 0.88 -10.30 -10.58
N VAL A 241 0.36 -9.08 -10.61
CA VAL A 241 -0.48 -8.57 -11.69
C VAL A 241 0.37 -7.71 -12.62
N THR A 242 0.40 -8.06 -13.91
CA THR A 242 1.21 -7.35 -14.90
C THR A 242 0.56 -7.37 -16.29
N THR A 243 1.02 -6.54 -17.23
CA THR A 243 0.48 -6.47 -18.60
C THR A 243 1.43 -7.14 -19.58
#